data_AF-A0A379WU20-F1
#
_entry.id   AF-A0A379WU20-F1
#
_cell.length_a   1.000
_cell.length_b   1.000
_cell.length_c   1.000
_cell.angle_alpha   90.00
_cell.angle_beta   90.00
_cell.angle_gamma   90.00
#
_symmetry.space_group_name_H-M   'P 1'
#
loop_
_entity.id
_entity.type
_entity.pdbx_description
1 polymer ?
#
loop_
_entity_poly.entity_id
_entity_poly.type
_entity_poly.pdbx_seq_one_letter_code
_entity_poly.pdbx_strand_id
1 'polypeptide(L)' 'MIFFGADNKKVVADALGALRSETGQRPEPDRRKQMAPLWVIDFPMFEDDGEGGLTAMHHPFTARVT' A
#
# COMPACT_ATOMS: atom_id res chain seq x y z
N MET A 1 -9.57 9.56 -18.87
CA MET A 1 -10.20 8.30 -18.40
C MET A 1 -10.29 8.35 -16.89
N ILE A 2 -11.35 7.78 -16.31
CA ILE A 2 -11.53 7.68 -14.84
C ILE A 2 -11.78 6.22 -14.53
N PHE A 3 -11.09 5.69 -13.54
CA PHE A 3 -11.24 4.32 -13.06
C PHE A 3 -11.87 4.32 -11.67
N PHE A 4 -12.65 3.28 -11.36
CA PHE A 4 -13.33 3.12 -10.08
C PHE A 4 -13.08 1.71 -9.54
N GLY A 5 -12.87 1.59 -8.23
CA GLY A 5 -12.85 0.32 -7.50
C GLY A 5 -13.91 0.35 -6.41
N ALA A 6 -14.72 -0.69 -6.32
CA ALA A 6 -15.83 -0.79 -5.37
C ALA A 6 -15.83 -2.18 -4.71
N ASP A 7 -15.11 -2.29 -3.61
CA ASP A 7 -14.98 -3.48 -2.75
C ASP A 7 -14.48 -3.00 -1.37
N ASN A 8 -14.07 -3.93 -0.50
CA ASN A 8 -13.41 -3.63 0.75
C ASN A 8 -12.09 -2.86 0.55
N LYS A 9 -11.63 -2.22 1.64
CA LYS A 9 -10.45 -1.34 1.62
C LYS A 9 -9.21 -2.00 1.05
N LYS A 10 -8.94 -3.26 1.41
CA LYS A 10 -7.76 -4.00 0.95
C LYS A 10 -7.81 -4.23 -0.55
N VAL A 11 -8.91 -4.77 -1.04
CA VAL A 11 -9.08 -5.07 -2.48
C VAL A 11 -8.99 -3.81 -3.33
N VAL A 12 -9.65 -2.73 -2.91
CA VAL A 12 -9.62 -1.45 -3.66
C VAL A 12 -8.22 -0.85 -3.66
N ALA A 13 -7.53 -0.83 -2.52
CA ALA A 13 -6.17 -0.28 -2.42
C ALA A 13 -5.17 -1.08 -3.27
N ASP A 14 -5.24 -2.41 -3.23
CA ASP A 14 -4.35 -3.30 -3.99
C ASP A 14 -4.59 -3.15 -5.50
N ALA A 15 -5.85 -3.23 -5.94
CA ALA A 15 -6.21 -3.16 -7.36
C ALA A 15 -5.91 -1.79 -7.98
N LEU A 16 -6.31 -0.69 -7.32
CA LEU A 16 -6.06 0.66 -7.84
C LEU A 16 -4.59 1.06 -7.70
N GLY A 17 -3.88 0.56 -6.68
CA GLY A 17 -2.44 0.75 -6.53
C GLY A 17 -1.65 0.12 -7.67
N ALA A 18 -2.00 -1.11 -8.05
CA ALA A 18 -1.43 -1.79 -9.21
C ALA A 18 -1.75 -1.04 -10.52
N LEU A 19 -3.03 -0.69 -10.74
CA LEU A 19 -3.46 0.06 -11.92
C LEU A 19 -2.76 1.42 -12.05
N ARG A 20 -2.55 2.13 -10.93
CA ARG A 20 -1.80 3.38 -10.88
C ARG A 20 -0.36 3.17 -11.37
N SER A 21 0.31 2.14 -10.87
CA SER A 21 1.70 1.82 -11.24
C SER A 21 1.80 1.46 -12.72
N GLU A 22 0.92 0.61 -13.24
CA GLU A 22 0.90 0.24 -14.66
C GLU A 22 0.64 1.44 -15.58
N THR A 23 -0.33 2.29 -15.23
CA THR A 23 -0.63 3.50 -16.02
C THR A 23 0.52 4.51 -15.97
N GLY A 24 1.22 4.59 -14.85
CA GLY A 24 2.35 5.51 -14.62
C GLY A 24 3.67 5.08 -15.27
N GLN A 25 3.81 3.82 -15.69
CA GLN A 25 5.02 3.29 -16.34
C GLN A 25 5.19 3.71 -17.81
N ARG A 26 4.25 4.45 -18.40
CA ARG A 26 4.36 4.96 -19.77
C ARG A 26 5.67 5.76 -19.93
N PRO A 27 6.39 5.58 -21.06
CA PRO A 27 7.72 6.13 -21.25
C PRO A 27 7.69 7.65 -21.46
N GLU A 28 7.61 8.40 -20.37
CA GLU A 28 7.97 9.80 -20.30
C GLU A 28 9.50 9.87 -20.07
N PRO A 29 10.29 10.47 -20.99
CA PRO A 29 11.76 10.42 -20.96
C PRO A 29 12.40 10.89 -19.63
N ASP A 30 11.72 11.78 -18.91
CA ASP A 30 12.26 12.46 -17.73
C ASP A 30 11.79 11.88 -16.39
N ARG A 31 10.59 11.29 -16.35
CA ARG A 31 9.98 10.80 -15.09
C ARG A 31 10.73 9.63 -14.47
N ARG A 32 11.33 8.75 -15.29
CA ARG A 32 12.05 7.57 -14.81
C ARG A 32 13.41 7.86 -14.19
N LYS A 33 13.91 9.09 -14.31
CA LYS A 33 15.23 9.50 -13.79
C LYS A 33 15.13 10.23 -12.44
N GLN A 34 13.92 10.51 -11.95
CA GLN A 34 13.72 11.24 -10.72
C GLN A 34 13.70 10.29 -9.51
N MET A 35 14.59 10.54 -8.54
CA MET A 35 14.62 9.82 -7.26
C MET A 35 13.58 10.42 -6.32
N ALA A 36 12.73 9.58 -5.70
CA ALA A 36 11.65 10.01 -4.82
C ALA A 36 11.69 9.26 -3.47
N PRO A 37 12.67 9.53 -2.59
CA PRO A 37 12.77 8.89 -1.28
C PRO A 37 11.70 9.43 -0.32
N LEU A 38 11.12 8.54 0.49
CA LEU A 38 10.18 8.89 1.56
C LEU A 38 10.18 7.83 2.68
N TRP A 39 9.65 8.20 3.84
CA TRP A 39 9.39 7.28 4.95
C TRP A 39 7.89 7.03 5.07
N VAL A 40 7.52 5.77 5.30
CA VAL A 40 6.18 5.39 5.76
C VAL A 40 6.31 5.10 7.25
N ILE A 41 5.53 5.80 8.07
CA ILE A 41 5.50 5.70 9.53
C ILE A 41 4.06 5.42 9.98
N ASP A 42 3.85 5.21 11.27
CA ASP A 42 2.52 4.96 11.87
C ASP A 42 1.78 3.77 11.24
N PHE A 43 2.53 2.70 10.96
CA PHE A 43 1.93 1.41 10.60
C PHE A 43 1.02 0.92 11.73
N PRO A 44 -0.17 0.37 11.40
CA PRO A 44 -0.97 -0.35 12.37
C PRO A 44 -0.14 -1.47 13.02
N MET A 45 -0.35 -1.70 14.32
CA MET A 45 0.37 -2.76 15.02
C MET A 45 0.01 -4.16 14.52
N PHE A 46 -1.26 -4.36 14.14
CA PHE A 46 -1.81 -5.64 13.75
C PHE A 46 -2.57 -5.55 12.42
N GLU A 47 -2.66 -6.68 11.74
CA GLU A 47 -3.55 -6.91 10.60
C GLU A 47 -4.43 -8.14 10.85
N ASP A 48 -5.56 -8.21 10.14
CA ASP A 48 -6.47 -9.36 10.14
C ASP A 48 -5.77 -10.57 9.50
N ASP A 49 -5.84 -11.74 10.15
CA ASP A 49 -5.22 -12.97 9.66
C ASP A 49 -6.10 -13.75 8.66
N GLY A 50 -7.34 -13.33 8.45
CA GLY A 50 -8.31 -14.00 7.59
C GLY A 50 -9.03 -15.19 8.25
N GLU A 51 -8.68 -15.54 9.49
CA GLU A 51 -9.26 -16.61 10.30
C GLU A 51 -10.04 -16.08 11.52
N GLY A 52 -10.18 -14.75 11.61
CA GLY A 52 -10.90 -14.05 12.68
C GLY A 52 -10.00 -13.61 13.84
N GLY A 53 -8.69 -13.72 13.69
CA GLY A 53 -7.69 -13.25 14.64
C GLY A 53 -6.90 -12.05 14.11
N LEU A 54 -5.78 -11.78 14.79
CA LEU A 54 -4.86 -10.69 14.48
C LEU A 54 -3.43 -11.21 14.45
N THR A 55 -2.66 -10.78 13.46
CA THR A 55 -1.23 -11.04 13.35
C THR A 55 -0.44 -9.73 13.36
N ALA A 56 0.82 -9.78 13.79
CA ALA A 56 1.68 -8.60 13.85
C ALA A 56 2.05 -8.14 12.44
N MET A 57 1.82 -6.87 12.11
CA MET A 57 2.04 -6.34 10.76
C MET A 57 3.52 -6.34 10.31
N HIS A 58 4.45 -6.24 11.27
CA HIS A 58 5.88 -6.30 10.99
C HIS A 58 6.53 -7.50 11.69
N HIS A 59 6.53 -7.48 13.02
CA HIS A 59 6.92 -8.59 13.86
C HIS A 59 6.40 -8.39 15.30
N PRO A 60 6.22 -9.45 16.10
CA PRO A 60 5.65 -9.36 17.46
C PRO A 60 6.44 -8.49 18.45
N PHE A 61 7.70 -8.17 18.13
CA PHE A 61 8.57 -7.34 18.97
C PHE A 61 8.48 -5.83 18.64
N THR A 62 7.54 -5.42 17.77
CA THR A 62 7.33 -4.00 17.45
C THR A 62 6.64 -3.30 18.62
N ALA A 63 7.26 -2.29 19.20
CA ALA A 63 6.67 -1.52 20.28
C ALA A 63 5.46 -0.71 19.79
N ARG A 64 4.45 -0.54 20.66
CA ARG A 64 3.29 0.30 20.37
C ARG A 64 3.66 1.77 20.47
N VAL A 65 3.14 2.57 19.54
CA VAL A 65 3.11 4.03 19.72
C VAL A 65 2.14 4.32 20.87
N THR A 66 2.63 5.03 21.89
CA THR A 66 1.85 5.44 23.08
C THR A 66 1.04 6.69 22.82
#